data_AF-U2DE13-F1
#
_entry.id   AF-U2DE13-F1
#
_cell.length_a   1.000
_cell.length_b   1.000
_cell.length_c   1.000
_cell.angle_alpha   90.00
_cell.angle_beta   90.00
_cell.angle_gamma   90.00
#
_symmetry.space_group_name_H-M   'P 1'
#
loop_
_entity.id
_entity.type
_entity.pdbx_description
1 polymer ?
#
loop_
_entity_poly.entity_id
_entity_poly.type
_entity_poly.pdbx_seq_one_letter_code
_entity_poly.pdbx_strand_id
1 'polypeptide(L)' 'MLQESLLSITRVQETHSQNEANELLEKGWKLINIYTGSFSVDYDDHVNIYVLGKPDEPVNI' A
#
# COMPACT_ATOMS: atom_id res chain seq x y z
N MET A 1 -24.76 -4.94 -13.83
CA MET A 1 -23.93 -3.94 -13.15
C MET A 1 -22.92 -4.70 -12.32
N LEU A 2 -21.61 -4.50 -12.55
CA LEU A 2 -20.57 -5.02 -11.67
C LEU A 2 -20.64 -4.18 -10.39
N GLN A 3 -20.99 -4.83 -9.28
CA GLN A 3 -20.96 -4.20 -7.98
C GLN A 3 -19.48 -4.07 -7.59
N GLU A 4 -18.89 -2.90 -7.85
CA GLU A 4 -17.56 -2.57 -7.35
C GLU A 4 -17.65 -2.55 -5.83
N SER A 5 -17.22 -3.65 -5.21
CA SER A 5 -17.05 -3.70 -3.76
C SER A 5 -15.93 -2.74 -3.41
N LEU A 6 -16.29 -1.54 -2.93
CA LEU A 6 -15.33 -0.63 -2.33
C LEU A 6 -14.77 -1.32 -1.09
N LEU A 7 -13.49 -1.71 -1.16
CA LEU A 7 -12.78 -2.26 0.00
C LEU A 7 -12.78 -1.19 1.11
N SER A 8 -13.48 -1.47 2.21
CA SER A 8 -13.38 -0.67 3.43
C SER A 8 -11.97 -0.84 4.00
N ILE A 9 -11.14 0.18 3.88
CA ILE A 9 -9.80 0.20 4.47
C ILE A 9 -9.90 0.71 5.90
N THR A 10 -9.51 -0.11 6.88
CA THR A 10 -9.53 0.28 8.30
C THR A 10 -8.21 0.71 8.85
N ARG A 11 -7.11 0.37 8.18
CA ARG A 11 -5.78 0.82 8.56
C ARG A 11 -4.96 1.15 7.34
N VAL A 12 -4.18 2.21 7.43
CA VAL A 12 -3.19 2.59 6.42
C VAL A 12 -1.80 2.55 7.05
N GLN A 13 -0.81 2.08 6.29
CA GLN A 13 0.60 2.05 6.67
C GLN A 13 1.45 2.49 5.49
N GLU A 14 2.46 3.31 5.77
CA GLU A 14 3.43 3.78 4.79
C GLU A 14 4.79 3.15 5.10
N THR A 15 5.52 2.73 4.06
CA THR A 15 6.89 2.24 4.19
C THR A 15 7.72 2.64 2.98
N HIS A 16 9.00 2.90 3.19
CA HIS A 16 9.97 3.12 2.11
C HIS A 16 10.73 1.83 1.74
N SER A 17 10.52 0.75 2.50
CA SER A 17 11.15 -0.54 2.27
C SER A 17 10.25 -1.43 1.41
N GLN A 18 10.75 -1.81 0.23
CA GLN A 18 10.05 -2.75 -0.65
C GLN A 18 9.81 -4.12 0.02
N ASN A 19 10.74 -4.58 0.87
CA ASN A 19 10.60 -5.87 1.57
C ASN A 19 9.41 -5.85 2.53
N GLU A 20 9.36 -4.85 3.42
CA GLU A 20 8.21 -4.62 4.31
C GLU A 20 6.89 -4.48 3.54
N ALA A 21 6.88 -3.75 2.41
CA ALA A 21 5.69 -3.63 1.57
C ALA A 21 5.22 -5.01 1.08
N ASN A 22 6.14 -5.86 0.62
CA ASN A 22 5.83 -7.22 0.18
C ASN A 22 5.27 -8.08 1.32
N GLU A 23 5.85 -8.02 2.51
CA GLU A 23 5.34 -8.75 3.68
C GLU A 23 3.91 -8.34 4.05
N LEU A 24 3.57 -7.06 3.93
CA LEU A 24 2.23 -6.56 4.19
C LEU A 24 1.24 -7.05 3.11
N LEU A 25 1.65 -7.05 1.85
CA LEU A 25 0.85 -7.59 0.74
C LEU A 25 0.56 -9.08 0.94
N GLU A 26 1.55 -9.87 1.35
CA GLU A 26 1.37 -11.29 1.69
C GLU A 26 0.39 -11.50 2.86
N LYS A 27 0.37 -10.56 3.82
CA LYS A 27 -0.61 -10.53 4.93
C LYS A 27 -2.00 -10.03 4.52
N GLY A 28 -2.25 -9.85 3.23
CA GLY A 28 -3.55 -9.47 2.69
C GLY A 28 -3.84 -7.96 2.66
N TRP A 29 -2.85 -7.12 2.98
CA TRP A 29 -2.96 -5.69 2.75
C TRP A 29 -3.02 -5.40 1.24
N LYS A 30 -3.53 -4.23 0.89
CA LYS A 30 -3.71 -3.77 -0.49
C LYS A 30 -2.88 -2.54 -0.72
N LEU A 31 -2.14 -2.52 -1.82
CA LEU A 31 -1.44 -1.32 -2.25
C LEU A 31 -2.49 -0.26 -2.65
N ILE A 32 -2.43 0.90 -1.99
CA ILE A 32 -3.31 2.04 -2.27
C ILE A 32 -2.62 2.99 -3.23
N ASN A 33 -1.36 3.35 -2.95
CA ASN A 33 -0.60 4.31 -3.73
C ASN A 33 0.91 4.08 -3.61
N ILE A 34 1.67 4.62 -4.58
CA ILE A 34 3.13 4.70 -4.52
C ILE A 34 3.53 6.14 -4.83
N TYR A 35 4.30 6.75 -3.93
CA TYR A 35 4.96 8.01 -4.20
C TYR A 35 6.44 7.74 -4.52
N THR A 36 6.92 8.29 -5.62
CA THR A 36 8.34 8.29 -5.94
C THR A 36 8.87 9.69 -5.74
N GLY A 37 9.80 9.85 -4.80
CA GLY A 37 10.49 11.10 -4.52
C GLY A 37 11.98 10.99 -4.81
N SER A 38 12.60 12.10 -5.19
CA SER A 38 14.06 12.25 -5.22
C SER A 38 14.45 13.24 -4.13
N PHE A 39 15.37 12.86 -3.25
CA PHE A 39 15.89 13.78 -2.23
C PHE A 39 17.04 14.66 -2.76
N SER A 40 17.58 14.33 -3.93
CA SER A 40 18.65 15.06 -4.61
C SER A 40 18.31 15.24 -6.10
N VAL A 41 19.01 16.18 -6.76
CA VAL A 41 18.94 16.41 -8.21
C VAL A 41 19.58 15.25 -8.98
N ASP A 42 20.37 14.42 -8.28
CA ASP A 42 20.93 13.19 -8.81
C ASP A 42 19.84 12.10 -8.84
N TYR A 43 19.59 11.58 -10.04
CA TYR A 43 18.52 10.62 -10.35
C TYR A 43 18.66 9.27 -9.60
N ASP A 44 19.81 8.98 -8.99
CA ASP A 44 20.05 7.67 -8.36
C ASP A 44 19.44 7.53 -6.95
N ASP A 45 19.02 8.62 -6.30
CA ASP A 45 18.44 8.59 -4.94
C ASP A 45 16.90 8.58 -4.95
N HIS A 46 16.30 7.82 -5.86
CA HIS A 46 14.85 7.64 -5.89
C HIS A 46 14.38 6.76 -4.74
N VAL A 47 13.64 7.35 -3.81
CA VAL A 47 12.98 6.62 -2.72
C VAL A 47 11.51 6.44 -3.08
N ASN A 48 11.08 5.18 -3.13
CA ASN A 48 9.67 4.84 -3.24
C ASN A 48 9.05 4.79 -1.84
N ILE A 49 7.89 5.42 -1.67
CA ILE A 49 7.05 5.31 -0.49
C ILE A 49 5.80 4.53 -0.92
N TYR A 50 5.64 3.34 -0.33
CA TYR A 50 4.50 2.46 -0.54
C TYR A 50 3.44 2.75 0.52
N VAL A 51 2.22 3.06 0.07
CA VAL A 51 1.06 3.24 0.95
C VAL A 51 0.16 2.02 0.83
N LEU A 52 0.00 1.28 1.92
CA LEU A 52 -0.80 0.05 1.97
C LEU A 52 -1.98 0.21 2.92
N GLY A 53 -3.12 -0.34 2.52
CA GLY A 53 -4.34 -0.40 3.32
C GLY A 53 -4.65 -1.82 3.77
N LYS A 54 -4.98 -2.02 5.03
CA LYS A 54 -5.61 -3.26 5.50
C LYS A 54 -7.12 -3.16 5.26
N PRO A 55 -7.70 -4.00 4.39
CA PRO A 55 -9.15 -4.06 4.26
C PRO A 55 -9.77 -4.69 5.51
N ASP A 56 -11.02 -4.34 5.79
CA ASP A 56 -11.83 -5.10 6.73
C ASP A 56 -11.95 -6.55 6.27
N GLU A 57 -11.73 -7.47 7.21
CA GLU A 57 -12.07 -8.85 6.98
C GLU A 57 -13.59 -8.91 6.82
N PRO A 58 -14.12 -9.51 5.73
CA PRO A 58 -15.55 -9.65 5.60
C PRO A 58 -16.06 -10.43 6.81
N VAL A 59 -16.86 -9.77 7.64
CA VAL A 59 -17.58 -10.44 8.72
C VAL A 59 -18.54 -11.40 8.03
N ASN A 60 -18.20 -12.69 8.02
CA ASN A 60 -19.15 -13.74 7.65
C ASN A 60 -20.22 -13.77 8.74
N ILE A 61 -21.33 -13.07 8.50
CA ILE A 61 -22.58 -13.15 9.25
C ILE A 61 -23.51 -14.17 8.62
#